data_AF-A0A6A3P299-F1
#
_entry.id   AF-A0A6A3P299-F1
#
_cell.length_a   1.000
_cell.length_b   1.000
_cell.length_c   1.000
_cell.angle_alpha   90.00
_cell.angle_beta   90.00
_cell.angle_gamma   90.00
#
_symmetry.space_group_name_H-M   'P 1'
#
loop_
_entity.id
_entity.type
_entity.pdbx_description
1 polymer ?
#
loop_
_entity_poly.entity_id
_entity_poly.type
_entity_poly.pdbx_seq_one_letter_code
_entity_poly.pdbx_strand_id
1 'polypeptide(L)'
;MAKVQERLAVLSMNIFCRPEGIHSGQWFKSGDYKDLRVALLLRKIAKFDVVILQEMFEAGPRQKRFVREAYAMGFRYHCGSVWPRLLDSRLIDGGLLILSRFPIVERDQLAYSQGSGSDGICAKGVLYARIQLSPDLSDSLHVFTTHTQAGDNRKEYSIRLAQLEEMHRFIARTIRDDPGVPVLITGDFNLDARHNLVHDAQSGVAISTRCRESSVYQQLVADFERVVREARLNVAREAGTTVDADSKGGPLIIDLMKRCDTTKLGDELHPITNGDGHSSLVHKTDPLSLEKDGKCIDYMFFFPGVNDQATATTATPSTTASTDSTNGDEEDRPSLESVVAPRFRLTIVDRETTVDHGTVDELTEDSEDFSDESDHSQRHLRRRRPQLPITHLSDHYGLRAQFLLETTSVERPDGRPVGRNESLASVLQLYFPQHTFAQQPRRLWKWKLAFALLAIVAAAGGVTLVLVRTVLSIVLKS
;
A
#
# COMPACT_ATOMS: atom_id res chain seq x y z
N MET A 1 1.45 -27.95 -19.92
CA MET A 1 0.39 -27.01 -19.50
C MET A 1 0.68 -25.66 -20.12
N ALA A 2 -0.32 -24.95 -20.66
CA ALA A 2 -0.11 -23.62 -21.23
C ALA A 2 0.33 -22.64 -20.13
N LYS A 3 1.27 -21.73 -20.42
CA LYS A 3 1.72 -20.69 -19.49
C LYS A 3 0.73 -19.53 -19.55
N VAL A 4 0.19 -19.12 -18.40
CA VAL A 4 -0.62 -17.91 -18.26
C VAL A 4 0.30 -16.80 -17.75
N GLN A 5 0.27 -15.66 -18.42
CA GLN A 5 0.96 -14.44 -18.01
C GLN A 5 -0.08 -13.33 -17.84
N GLU A 6 -0.17 -12.78 -16.64
CA GLU A 6 -1.11 -11.72 -16.32
C GLU A 6 -0.41 -10.58 -15.58
N ARG A 7 -0.95 -9.37 -15.73
CA ARG A 7 -0.49 -8.19 -15.02
C ARG A 7 -1.17 -8.13 -13.65
N LEU A 8 -0.40 -7.87 -12.60
CA LEU A 8 -0.90 -7.46 -11.30
C LEU A 8 -0.45 -6.02 -11.00
N ALA A 9 -1.36 -5.06 -11.08
CA ALA A 9 -1.07 -3.66 -10.78
C ALA A 9 -1.54 -3.28 -9.36
N VAL A 10 -0.64 -2.67 -8.60
CA VAL A 10 -0.84 -2.29 -7.21
C VAL A 10 -0.71 -0.77 -7.06
N LEU A 11 -1.64 -0.16 -6.32
CA LEU A 11 -1.58 1.23 -5.87
C LEU A 11 -1.55 1.29 -4.35
N SER A 12 -0.62 2.04 -3.76
CA SER A 12 -0.64 2.45 -2.35
C SER A 12 -0.74 3.97 -2.27
N MET A 13 -1.62 4.54 -1.44
CA MET A 13 -1.74 5.99 -1.35
C MET A 13 -2.44 6.41 -0.05
N ASN A 14 -1.83 7.32 0.71
CA ASN A 14 -2.58 8.07 1.72
C ASN A 14 -3.48 9.06 0.99
N ILE A 15 -4.80 9.06 1.26
CA ILE A 15 -5.78 9.86 0.50
C ILE A 15 -6.26 11.12 1.25
N PHE A 16 -5.67 11.41 2.41
CA PHE A 16 -6.03 12.55 3.26
C PHE A 16 -7.55 12.66 3.52
N CYS A 17 -8.22 11.53 3.70
CA CYS A 17 -9.68 11.45 3.82
C CYS A 17 -10.12 11.33 5.27
N ARG A 18 -9.78 12.36 6.06
CA ARG A 18 -10.09 12.45 7.50
C ARG A 18 -11.57 12.20 7.84
N PRO A 19 -11.89 11.74 9.06
CA PRO A 19 -13.26 11.44 9.48
C PRO A 19 -14.27 12.58 9.20
N GLU A 20 -15.54 12.25 9.00
CA GLU A 20 -16.59 13.27 8.79
C GLU A 20 -16.64 14.25 9.98
N GLY A 21 -16.87 15.53 9.66
CA GLY A 21 -16.84 16.62 10.65
C GLY A 21 -15.46 17.18 10.94
N ILE A 22 -14.36 16.48 10.61
CA ILE A 22 -12.99 17.00 10.72
C ILE A 22 -12.56 17.61 9.39
N HIS A 23 -12.16 18.88 9.35
CA HIS A 23 -11.65 19.52 8.15
C HIS A 23 -10.69 20.67 8.48
N SER A 24 -9.90 21.09 7.50
CA SER A 24 -9.09 22.30 7.57
C SER A 24 -9.95 23.49 7.14
N GLY A 25 -9.64 24.69 7.65
CA GLY A 25 -10.33 25.93 7.25
C GLY A 25 -11.70 26.19 7.89
N GLN A 26 -12.37 27.26 7.45
CA GLN A 26 -13.70 27.64 7.93
C GLN A 26 -14.76 26.70 7.33
N TRP A 27 -15.72 26.25 8.17
CA TRP A 27 -16.79 25.26 7.91
C TRP A 27 -17.55 25.42 6.56
N PHE A 28 -17.48 26.59 5.93
CA PHE A 28 -18.26 26.93 4.72
C PHE A 28 -17.46 27.51 3.55
N LYS A 29 -16.11 27.58 3.59
CA LYS A 29 -15.34 28.27 2.53
C LYS A 29 -14.27 27.44 1.80
N SER A 30 -13.58 26.53 2.49
CA SER A 30 -12.43 25.81 1.92
C SER A 30 -12.18 24.51 2.70
N GLY A 31 -13.07 23.52 2.56
CA GLY A 31 -12.85 22.20 3.17
C GLY A 31 -11.85 21.37 2.38
N ASP A 32 -11.50 20.17 2.88
CA ASP A 32 -10.46 19.31 2.27
C ASP A 32 -10.86 18.66 0.93
N TYR A 33 -12.02 19.00 0.37
CA TYR A 33 -12.58 18.42 -0.86
C TYR A 33 -12.71 16.88 -0.84
N LYS A 34 -12.94 16.28 0.34
CA LYS A 34 -12.95 14.81 0.56
C LYS A 34 -13.85 14.05 -0.41
N ASP A 35 -15.06 14.54 -0.66
CA ASP A 35 -16.00 13.86 -1.55
C ASP A 35 -15.55 13.91 -3.02
N LEU A 36 -14.93 15.03 -3.44
CA LEU A 36 -14.33 15.16 -4.77
C LEU A 36 -13.09 14.27 -4.90
N ARG A 37 -12.19 14.26 -3.91
CA ARG A 37 -11.00 13.39 -3.85
C ARG A 37 -11.42 11.93 -3.98
N VAL A 38 -12.42 11.48 -3.21
CA VAL A 38 -12.93 10.09 -3.27
C VAL A 38 -13.61 9.78 -4.61
N ALA A 39 -14.34 10.71 -5.21
CA ALA A 39 -14.96 10.51 -6.52
C ALA A 39 -13.92 10.36 -7.65
N LEU A 40 -12.87 11.19 -7.63
CA LEU A 40 -11.77 11.09 -8.60
C LEU A 40 -10.90 9.85 -8.34
N LEU A 41 -10.69 9.48 -7.07
CA LEU A 41 -10.03 8.24 -6.70
C LEU A 41 -10.72 7.02 -7.30
N LEU A 42 -12.06 6.95 -7.30
CA LEU A 42 -12.81 5.86 -7.94
C LEU A 42 -12.43 5.68 -9.42
N ARG A 43 -12.27 6.78 -10.17
CA ARG A 43 -11.85 6.73 -11.58
C ARG A 43 -10.43 6.19 -11.72
N LYS A 44 -9.54 6.64 -10.83
CA LYS A 44 -8.13 6.26 -10.83
C LYS A 44 -7.92 4.77 -10.53
N ILE A 45 -8.62 4.25 -9.52
CA ILE A 45 -8.43 2.88 -9.06
C ILE A 45 -8.84 1.84 -10.11
N ALA A 46 -9.65 2.22 -11.10
CA ALA A 46 -10.06 1.32 -12.19
C ALA A 46 -8.86 0.69 -12.94
N LYS A 47 -7.72 1.38 -12.99
CA LYS A 47 -6.48 0.94 -13.67
C LYS A 47 -5.67 -0.10 -12.88
N PHE A 48 -6.07 -0.39 -11.64
CA PHE A 48 -5.35 -1.23 -10.69
C PHE A 48 -6.14 -2.49 -10.31
N ASP A 49 -5.41 -3.45 -9.75
CA ASP A 49 -5.92 -4.76 -9.34
C ASP A 49 -5.95 -4.91 -7.82
N VAL A 50 -4.97 -4.29 -7.14
CA VAL A 50 -4.91 -4.16 -5.68
C VAL A 50 -4.71 -2.69 -5.33
N VAL A 51 -5.52 -2.17 -4.40
CA VAL A 51 -5.49 -0.77 -3.99
C VAL A 51 -5.42 -0.70 -2.47
N ILE A 52 -4.43 0.02 -1.97
CA ILE A 52 -4.04 0.06 -0.57
C ILE A 52 -4.09 1.53 -0.13
N LEU A 53 -4.98 1.87 0.77
CA LEU A 53 -5.27 3.26 1.13
C LEU A 53 -5.00 3.51 2.60
N GLN A 54 -4.34 4.63 2.89
CA GLN A 54 -4.23 5.20 4.24
C GLN A 54 -5.11 6.45 4.36
N GLU A 55 -5.49 6.78 5.60
CA GLU A 55 -6.50 7.80 5.91
C GLU A 55 -7.86 7.61 5.23
N MET A 56 -8.27 6.37 4.93
CA MET A 56 -9.61 6.03 4.48
C MET A 56 -10.44 5.48 5.64
N PHE A 57 -10.83 6.37 6.56
CA PHE A 57 -11.52 6.02 7.80
C PHE A 57 -12.90 5.40 7.57
N GLU A 58 -13.23 4.36 8.35
CA GLU A 58 -14.56 3.74 8.32
C GLU A 58 -15.61 4.51 9.12
N ALA A 59 -15.20 5.28 10.13
CA ALA A 59 -16.11 6.19 10.80
C ALA A 59 -16.79 7.07 9.75
N GLY A 60 -18.11 6.85 9.54
CA GLY A 60 -18.93 7.58 8.57
C GLY A 60 -19.52 6.79 7.39
N PRO A 61 -20.31 7.45 6.52
CA PRO A 61 -20.85 6.82 5.32
C PRO A 61 -19.87 6.78 4.13
N ARG A 62 -18.82 7.60 4.10
CA ARG A 62 -17.99 7.79 2.89
C ARG A 62 -17.28 6.52 2.46
N GLN A 63 -16.60 5.84 3.38
CA GLN A 63 -15.86 4.61 3.07
C GLN A 63 -16.79 3.49 2.60
N LYS A 64 -17.94 3.30 3.25
CA LYS A 64 -18.94 2.30 2.83
C LYS A 64 -19.45 2.56 1.40
N ARG A 65 -19.73 3.83 1.06
CA ARG A 65 -20.11 4.20 -0.30
C ARG A 65 -18.98 3.87 -1.28
N PHE A 66 -17.75 4.27 -0.97
CA PHE A 66 -16.59 4.00 -1.80
C PHE A 66 -16.37 2.51 -2.05
N VAL A 67 -16.41 1.66 -1.01
CA VAL A 67 -16.28 0.21 -1.13
C VAL A 67 -17.39 -0.38 -2.00
N ARG A 68 -18.63 0.11 -1.87
CA ARG A 68 -19.75 -0.33 -2.72
C ARG A 68 -19.54 0.02 -4.19
N GLU A 69 -19.08 1.23 -4.50
CA GLU A 69 -18.78 1.62 -5.89
C GLU A 69 -17.56 0.83 -6.44
N ALA A 70 -16.52 0.64 -5.64
CA ALA A 70 -15.37 -0.20 -5.99
C ALA A 70 -15.76 -1.65 -6.27
N TYR A 71 -16.70 -2.19 -5.47
CA TYR A 71 -17.25 -3.52 -5.68
C TYR A 71 -17.94 -3.65 -7.05
N ALA A 72 -18.68 -2.62 -7.48
CA ALA A 72 -19.29 -2.59 -8.81
C ALA A 72 -18.25 -2.58 -9.94
N MET A 73 -17.06 -2.04 -9.69
CA MET A 73 -15.93 -2.05 -10.64
C MET A 73 -15.13 -3.36 -10.66
N GLY A 74 -15.46 -4.34 -9.81
CA GLY A 74 -14.80 -5.64 -9.75
C GLY A 74 -13.82 -5.83 -8.59
N PHE A 75 -13.68 -4.86 -7.67
CA PHE A 75 -12.97 -5.03 -6.41
C PHE A 75 -13.84 -5.82 -5.42
N ARG A 76 -13.94 -7.12 -5.68
CA ARG A 76 -14.86 -8.03 -5.01
C ARG A 76 -14.42 -8.44 -3.60
N TYR A 77 -13.18 -8.15 -3.24
CA TYR A 77 -12.61 -8.43 -1.93
C TYR A 77 -12.06 -7.16 -1.31
N HIS A 78 -12.25 -7.00 -0.01
CA HIS A 78 -11.63 -5.93 0.77
C HIS A 78 -11.25 -6.41 2.16
N CYS A 79 -10.32 -5.72 2.79
CA CYS A 79 -10.16 -5.70 4.23
C CYS A 79 -10.06 -4.25 4.70
N GLY A 80 -10.96 -3.89 5.61
CA GLY A 80 -11.11 -2.57 6.19
C GLY A 80 -10.52 -2.50 7.59
N SER A 81 -9.93 -1.34 7.85
CA SER A 81 -9.34 -0.72 9.03
C SER A 81 -9.05 -1.51 10.29
N VAL A 82 -8.03 -1.03 10.99
CA VAL A 82 -7.67 -1.47 12.32
C VAL A 82 -8.66 -0.89 13.33
N TRP A 83 -9.21 -1.76 14.18
CA TRP A 83 -10.28 -1.42 15.11
C TRP A 83 -9.76 -1.29 16.55
N PRO A 84 -10.18 -0.25 17.29
CA PRO A 84 -9.86 -0.17 18.70
C PRO A 84 -10.56 -1.30 19.47
N ARG A 85 -9.88 -1.84 20.49
CA ARG A 85 -10.51 -2.78 21.42
C ARG A 85 -11.55 -2.05 22.29
N LEU A 86 -12.46 -2.81 22.90
CA LEU A 86 -13.51 -2.24 23.76
C LEU A 86 -12.95 -1.34 24.87
N LEU A 87 -11.91 -1.81 25.57
CA LEU A 87 -11.25 -1.11 26.69
C LEU A 87 -10.08 -0.21 26.26
N ASP A 88 -9.91 -0.01 24.96
CA ASP A 88 -8.85 0.84 24.42
C ASP A 88 -9.13 2.33 24.71
N SER A 89 -8.12 3.20 24.79
CA SER A 89 -8.34 4.66 24.85
C SER A 89 -8.78 5.24 23.51
N ARG A 90 -8.53 4.53 22.41
CA ARG A 90 -8.80 4.98 21.03
C ARG A 90 -10.28 4.86 20.67
N LEU A 91 -10.79 5.83 19.93
CA LEU A 91 -12.21 5.98 19.60
C LEU A 91 -12.53 5.65 18.13
N ILE A 92 -11.61 5.95 17.23
CA ILE A 92 -11.79 5.84 15.78
C ILE A 92 -10.87 4.76 15.22
N ASP A 93 -11.21 4.20 14.08
CA ASP A 93 -10.40 3.24 13.36
C ASP A 93 -9.09 3.82 12.84
N GLY A 94 -8.19 2.96 12.36
CA GLY A 94 -6.86 3.36 11.88
C GLY A 94 -6.80 4.01 10.50
N GLY A 95 -7.93 4.12 9.78
CA GLY A 95 -7.97 4.67 8.43
C GLY A 95 -7.28 3.83 7.36
N LEU A 96 -7.19 2.51 7.52
CA LEU A 96 -6.55 1.63 6.52
C LEU A 96 -7.60 0.87 5.69
N LEU A 97 -7.35 0.69 4.40
CA LEU A 97 -8.22 -0.10 3.53
C LEU A 97 -7.40 -0.79 2.43
N ILE A 98 -7.60 -2.11 2.26
CA ILE A 98 -7.12 -2.83 1.07
C ILE A 98 -8.34 -3.29 0.27
N LEU A 99 -8.34 -2.97 -1.02
CA LEU A 99 -9.28 -3.45 -2.03
C LEU A 99 -8.54 -4.34 -3.01
N SER A 100 -9.16 -5.44 -3.44
CA SER A 100 -8.55 -6.38 -4.38
C SER A 100 -9.58 -6.98 -5.35
N ARG A 101 -9.19 -7.08 -6.62
CA ARG A 101 -9.87 -7.90 -7.63
C ARG A 101 -9.59 -9.38 -7.42
N PHE A 102 -8.39 -9.70 -6.92
CA PHE A 102 -7.96 -11.04 -6.55
C PHE A 102 -8.48 -11.44 -5.16
N PRO A 103 -8.76 -12.73 -4.90
CA PRO A 103 -9.29 -13.16 -3.62
C PRO A 103 -8.38 -12.81 -2.45
N ILE A 104 -8.95 -12.21 -1.40
CA ILE A 104 -8.28 -12.08 -0.10
C ILE A 104 -8.74 -13.25 0.76
N VAL A 105 -7.84 -14.21 1.01
CA VAL A 105 -8.16 -15.47 1.69
C VAL A 105 -7.87 -15.43 3.18
N GLU A 106 -6.96 -14.56 3.62
CA GLU A 106 -6.63 -14.34 5.02
C GLU A 106 -6.45 -12.84 5.30
N ARG A 107 -6.79 -12.43 6.53
CA ARG A 107 -6.71 -11.04 7.00
C ARG A 107 -6.34 -11.03 8.48
N ASP A 108 -5.49 -10.10 8.86
CA ASP A 108 -5.21 -9.81 10.26
C ASP A 108 -4.90 -8.31 10.42
N GLN A 109 -4.87 -7.85 11.67
CA GLN A 109 -4.59 -6.46 12.00
C GLN A 109 -3.88 -6.33 13.34
N LEU A 110 -3.04 -5.31 13.47
CA LEU A 110 -2.42 -4.90 14.71
C LEU A 110 -2.74 -3.43 14.95
N ALA A 111 -3.36 -3.12 16.08
CA ALA A 111 -3.46 -1.74 16.58
C ALA A 111 -2.25 -1.46 17.46
N TYR A 112 -1.47 -0.41 17.15
CA TYR A 112 -0.26 -0.07 17.89
C TYR A 112 -0.55 0.23 19.36
N SER A 113 0.40 0.00 20.26
CA SER A 113 0.18 0.22 21.69
C SER A 113 0.17 1.71 22.08
N GLN A 114 0.85 2.56 21.29
CA GLN A 114 1.08 3.97 21.61
C GLN A 114 0.69 4.90 20.45
N GLY A 115 0.30 6.12 20.81
CA GLY A 115 -0.03 7.22 19.91
C GLY A 115 -0.14 8.55 20.69
N SER A 116 0.05 9.69 20.04
CA SER A 116 -0.09 11.02 20.64
C SER A 116 -0.94 11.96 19.80
N GLY A 117 -1.49 13.01 20.42
CA GLY A 117 -2.32 13.99 19.71
C GLY A 117 -3.59 13.38 19.10
N SER A 118 -3.93 13.80 17.89
CA SER A 118 -5.04 13.22 17.12
C SER A 118 -4.81 11.74 16.81
N ASP A 119 -3.57 11.34 16.56
CA ASP A 119 -3.20 9.94 16.27
C ASP A 119 -3.44 9.03 17.48
N GLY A 120 -3.31 9.56 18.71
CA GLY A 120 -3.63 8.85 19.94
C GLY A 120 -5.12 8.53 20.13
N ILE A 121 -6.01 9.14 19.34
CA ILE A 121 -7.46 8.86 19.33
C ILE A 121 -7.82 7.81 18.28
N CYS A 122 -6.95 7.60 17.29
CA CYS A 122 -7.15 6.66 16.19
C CYS A 122 -6.43 5.33 16.45
N ALA A 123 -7.05 4.22 16.04
CA ALA A 123 -6.43 2.89 16.05
C ALA A 123 -5.40 2.70 14.93
N LYS A 124 -4.41 3.61 14.83
CA LYS A 124 -3.25 3.46 13.94
C LYS A 124 -2.56 2.12 14.19
N GLY A 125 -2.04 1.54 13.12
CA GLY A 125 -1.68 0.13 13.15
C GLY A 125 -1.23 -0.42 11.80
N VAL A 126 -1.17 -1.75 11.72
CA VAL A 126 -0.86 -2.52 10.52
C VAL A 126 -2.08 -3.32 10.10
N LEU A 127 -2.42 -3.29 8.82
CA LEU A 127 -3.44 -4.12 8.20
C LEU A 127 -2.78 -5.12 7.25
N TYR A 128 -3.17 -6.39 7.36
CA TYR A 128 -2.64 -7.50 6.57
C TYR A 128 -3.73 -8.14 5.70
N ALA A 129 -3.34 -8.52 4.49
CA ALA A 129 -4.12 -9.34 3.58
C ALA A 129 -3.24 -10.40 2.89
N ARG A 130 -3.70 -11.65 2.85
CA ARG A 130 -3.17 -12.68 1.96
C ARG A 130 -3.96 -12.68 0.66
N ILE A 131 -3.33 -12.25 -0.44
CA ILE A 131 -3.97 -12.18 -1.76
C ILE A 131 -3.62 -13.43 -2.56
N GLN A 132 -4.64 -14.16 -2.96
CA GLN A 132 -4.51 -15.43 -3.69
C GLN A 132 -4.34 -15.19 -5.18
N LEU A 133 -3.30 -15.75 -5.79
CA LEU A 133 -2.90 -15.49 -7.18
C LEU A 133 -2.95 -16.74 -8.09
N SER A 134 -3.19 -17.92 -7.52
CA SER A 134 -3.55 -19.14 -8.24
C SER A 134 -4.62 -19.95 -7.46
N PRO A 135 -5.17 -21.06 -7.97
CA PRO A 135 -6.01 -21.94 -7.16
C PRO A 135 -5.28 -22.59 -5.97
N ASP A 136 -3.95 -22.63 -5.97
CA ASP A 136 -3.13 -23.20 -4.89
C ASP A 136 -2.86 -22.19 -3.80
N LEU A 137 -3.18 -22.49 -2.54
CA LEU A 137 -3.02 -21.57 -1.41
C LEU A 137 -1.55 -21.17 -1.14
N SER A 138 -0.57 -21.91 -1.66
CA SER A 138 0.84 -21.51 -1.62
C SER A 138 1.17 -20.32 -2.54
N ASP A 139 0.38 -20.15 -3.60
CA ASP A 139 0.64 -19.19 -4.67
C ASP A 139 -0.09 -17.87 -4.40
N SER A 140 0.38 -17.17 -3.36
CA SER A 140 -0.23 -15.95 -2.85
C SER A 140 0.77 -14.82 -2.69
N LEU A 141 0.29 -13.65 -2.29
CA LEU A 141 1.08 -12.47 -1.94
C LEU A 141 0.65 -11.99 -0.56
N HIS A 142 1.61 -11.92 0.37
CA HIS A 142 1.42 -11.26 1.65
C HIS A 142 1.47 -9.75 1.43
N VAL A 143 0.40 -9.03 1.79
CA VAL A 143 0.33 -7.56 1.67
C VAL A 143 0.13 -6.94 3.04
N PHE A 144 1.04 -6.06 3.43
CA PHE A 144 0.98 -5.27 4.66
C PHE A 144 0.86 -3.79 4.33
N THR A 145 -0.05 -3.11 5.02
CA THR A 145 -0.09 -1.65 5.02
C THR A 145 -0.11 -1.05 6.41
N THR A 146 0.55 0.10 6.58
CA THR A 146 0.58 0.83 7.85
C THR A 146 0.35 2.33 7.67
N HIS A 147 -0.04 2.98 8.76
CA HIS A 147 0.07 4.42 8.94
C HIS A 147 0.57 4.67 10.37
N THR A 148 1.83 5.09 10.52
CA THR A 148 2.50 5.32 11.82
C THR A 148 2.22 6.73 12.36
N GLN A 149 2.72 7.03 13.57
CA GLN A 149 2.60 8.31 14.26
C GLN A 149 3.21 9.46 13.44
N ALA A 150 2.44 10.52 13.22
CA ALA A 150 2.90 11.76 12.58
C ALA A 150 3.63 12.67 13.58
N GLY A 151 4.45 13.59 13.05
CA GLY A 151 5.20 14.60 13.80
C GLY A 151 6.59 14.16 14.26
N ASP A 152 7.56 15.06 14.28
CA ASP A 152 8.97 14.66 14.42
C ASP A 152 9.60 15.01 15.76
N ASN A 153 8.88 15.68 16.66
CA ASN A 153 9.36 15.95 18.01
C ASN A 153 9.68 14.65 18.76
N ARG A 154 10.54 14.75 19.77
CA ARG A 154 11.12 13.59 20.46
C ARG A 154 10.08 12.56 20.89
N LYS A 155 8.94 13.01 21.41
CA LYS A 155 7.84 12.16 21.87
C LYS A 155 7.24 11.36 20.71
N GLU A 156 6.79 12.05 19.66
CA GLU A 156 6.19 11.44 18.46
C GLU A 156 7.16 10.49 17.76
N TYR A 157 8.43 10.90 17.66
CA TYR A 157 9.50 10.08 17.09
C TYR A 157 9.73 8.79 17.90
N SER A 158 9.80 8.87 19.24
CA SER A 158 9.92 7.66 20.09
C SER A 158 8.71 6.73 19.98
N ILE A 159 7.49 7.29 19.87
CA ILE A 159 6.28 6.49 19.62
C ILE A 159 6.40 5.77 18.27
N ARG A 160 6.81 6.48 17.21
CA ARG A 160 6.99 5.90 15.87
C ARG A 160 7.97 4.73 15.89
N LEU A 161 9.10 4.85 16.58
CA LEU A 161 10.06 3.73 16.71
C LEU A 161 9.43 2.50 17.39
N ALA A 162 8.69 2.68 18.49
CA ALA A 162 7.99 1.58 19.16
C ALA A 162 6.93 0.92 18.25
N GLN A 163 6.23 1.72 17.43
CA GLN A 163 5.28 1.21 16.43
C GLN A 163 5.97 0.37 15.36
N LEU A 164 7.15 0.77 14.87
CA LEU A 164 7.92 -0.02 13.92
C LEU A 164 8.34 -1.37 14.52
N GLU A 165 8.77 -1.41 15.77
CA GLU A 165 9.09 -2.66 16.47
C GLU A 165 7.87 -3.59 16.63
N GLU A 166 6.69 -3.03 16.94
CA GLU A 166 5.43 -3.78 16.97
C GLU A 166 5.07 -4.34 15.59
N MET A 167 5.28 -3.56 14.53
CA MET A 167 5.07 -3.97 13.14
C MET A 167 6.02 -5.09 12.73
N HIS A 168 7.31 -5.01 13.08
CA HIS A 168 8.29 -6.06 12.80
C HIS A 168 7.85 -7.39 13.42
N ARG A 169 7.42 -7.38 14.70
CA ARG A 169 6.87 -8.56 15.37
C ARG A 169 5.59 -9.07 14.71
N PHE A 170 4.73 -8.18 14.25
CA PHE A 170 3.50 -8.54 13.53
C PHE A 170 3.79 -9.21 12.18
N ILE A 171 4.73 -8.69 11.40
CA ILE A 171 5.13 -9.32 10.14
C ILE A 171 5.74 -10.69 10.41
N ALA A 172 6.71 -10.77 11.32
CA ALA A 172 7.40 -12.01 11.67
C ALA A 172 6.43 -13.13 12.08
N ARG A 173 5.41 -12.80 12.89
CA ARG A 173 4.41 -13.80 13.31
C ARG A 173 3.48 -14.23 12.17
N THR A 174 3.20 -13.34 11.22
CA THR A 174 2.20 -13.54 10.16
C THR A 174 2.76 -14.40 9.02
N ILE A 175 4.03 -14.20 8.66
CA ILE A 175 4.69 -14.95 7.57
C ILE A 175 5.39 -16.23 8.04
N ARG A 176 5.21 -16.60 9.31
CA ARG A 176 6.00 -17.66 9.96
C ARG A 176 5.82 -19.03 9.30
N ASP A 177 4.58 -19.35 8.95
CA ASP A 177 4.22 -20.68 8.46
C ASP A 177 4.48 -20.84 6.96
N ASP A 178 4.82 -19.75 6.26
CA ASP A 178 5.09 -19.72 4.83
C ASP A 178 6.01 -18.56 4.37
N PRO A 179 7.23 -18.47 4.94
CA PRO A 179 8.16 -17.36 4.69
C PRO A 179 8.73 -17.34 3.26
N GLY A 180 8.46 -18.40 2.47
CA GLY A 180 8.81 -18.50 1.06
C GLY A 180 7.86 -17.77 0.12
N VAL A 181 6.66 -17.39 0.59
CA VAL A 181 5.66 -16.61 -0.15
C VAL A 181 6.16 -15.16 -0.32
N PRO A 182 5.94 -14.50 -1.48
CA PRO A 182 6.34 -13.11 -1.67
C PRO A 182 5.62 -12.17 -0.70
N VAL A 183 6.30 -11.09 -0.29
CA VAL A 183 5.80 -10.10 0.68
C VAL A 183 5.88 -8.69 0.10
N LEU A 184 4.79 -7.94 0.18
CA LEU A 184 4.70 -6.52 -0.12
C LEU A 184 4.38 -5.74 1.16
N ILE A 185 5.25 -4.80 1.53
CA ILE A 185 5.07 -3.92 2.70
C ILE A 185 4.99 -2.49 2.20
N THR A 186 3.92 -1.76 2.53
CA THR A 186 3.74 -0.39 2.05
C THR A 186 2.97 0.50 3.02
N GLY A 187 2.94 1.80 2.77
CA GLY A 187 2.05 2.75 3.44
C GLY A 187 2.78 4.00 3.86
N ASP A 188 2.15 4.72 4.78
CA ASP A 188 2.64 5.98 5.31
C ASP A 188 3.43 5.72 6.60
N PHE A 189 4.75 5.78 6.49
CA PHE A 189 5.63 5.54 7.62
C PHE A 189 5.94 6.81 8.41
N ASN A 190 5.46 7.97 7.96
CA ASN A 190 5.82 9.30 8.48
C ASN A 190 7.34 9.47 8.70
N LEU A 191 8.20 8.73 8.00
CA LEU A 191 9.65 8.69 8.25
C LEU A 191 10.36 9.29 7.05
N ASP A 192 11.30 10.20 7.27
CA ASP A 192 12.03 10.88 6.19
C ASP A 192 13.35 10.18 5.86
N ALA A 193 13.48 9.70 4.63
CA ALA A 193 14.72 9.10 4.12
C ALA A 193 15.80 10.13 3.77
N ARG A 194 15.46 11.41 3.56
CA ARG A 194 16.40 12.47 3.15
C ARG A 194 16.96 13.28 4.31
N HIS A 195 16.46 13.06 5.53
CA HIS A 195 16.85 13.87 6.67
C HIS A 195 17.09 13.05 7.93
N ASN A 196 18.25 13.27 8.55
CA ASN A 196 18.50 12.82 9.91
C ASN A 196 17.86 13.79 10.90
N LEU A 197 17.17 13.23 11.89
CA LEU A 197 16.54 13.99 12.96
C LEU A 197 17.42 13.93 14.22
N VAL A 198 17.71 15.10 14.78
CA VAL A 198 18.32 15.25 16.10
C VAL A 198 17.37 16.06 16.95
N HIS A 199 17.08 15.60 18.17
CA HIS A 199 16.19 16.31 19.07
C HIS A 199 16.98 17.17 20.04
N ASP A 200 16.55 18.42 20.23
CA ASP A 200 17.08 19.26 21.28
C ASP A 200 16.79 18.63 22.66
N ALA A 201 17.82 18.58 23.52
CA ALA A 201 17.76 17.82 24.76
C ALA A 201 16.75 18.41 25.78
N GLN A 202 16.50 19.72 25.71
CA GLN A 202 15.64 20.43 26.67
C GLN A 202 14.21 20.58 26.16
N SER A 203 14.05 21.05 24.92
CA SER A 203 12.75 21.35 24.31
C SER A 203 12.13 20.15 23.60
N GLY A 204 12.92 19.14 23.24
CA GLY A 204 12.46 17.98 22.46
C GLY A 204 12.12 18.30 21.00
N VAL A 205 12.39 19.53 20.55
CA VAL A 205 12.16 19.99 19.18
C VAL A 205 13.10 19.25 18.24
N ALA A 206 12.54 18.80 17.11
CA ALA A 206 13.30 18.13 16.07
C ALA A 206 14.12 19.13 15.24
N ILE A 207 15.37 18.78 15.00
CA ILE A 207 16.27 19.47 14.10
C ILE A 207 16.59 18.50 12.97
N SER A 208 16.11 18.82 11.77
CA SER A 208 16.35 18.05 10.57
C SER A 208 17.65 18.50 9.89
N THR A 209 18.47 17.53 9.51
CA THR A 209 19.71 17.75 8.74
C THR A 209 19.66 16.87 7.49
N ARG A 210 19.76 17.51 6.31
CA ARG A 210 19.74 16.80 5.02
C ARG A 210 20.90 15.81 4.96
N CYS A 211 20.61 14.61 4.48
CA CYS A 211 21.57 13.53 4.31
C CYS A 211 21.23 12.74 3.04
N ARG A 212 22.17 11.95 2.55
CA ARG A 212 21.93 11.04 1.42
C ARG A 212 20.76 10.11 1.70
N GLU A 213 20.84 9.51 2.88
CA GLU A 213 19.88 8.57 3.39
C GLU A 213 19.91 8.62 4.91
N SER A 214 18.74 8.69 5.53
CA SER A 214 18.65 8.82 6.98
C SER A 214 18.95 7.50 7.68
N SER A 215 19.59 7.58 8.84
CA SER A 215 19.92 6.41 9.65
C SER A 215 18.68 5.64 10.07
N VAL A 216 17.57 6.34 10.33
CA VAL A 216 16.30 5.72 10.69
C VAL A 216 15.67 4.96 9.51
N TYR A 217 15.83 5.45 8.27
CA TYR A 217 15.39 4.74 7.08
C TYR A 217 16.25 3.50 6.81
N GLN A 218 17.56 3.62 6.94
CA GLN A 218 18.48 2.48 6.83
C GLN A 218 18.13 1.38 7.83
N GLN A 219 17.86 1.77 9.08
CA GLN A 219 17.44 0.83 10.12
C GLN A 219 16.11 0.16 9.79
N LEU A 220 15.11 0.90 9.28
CA LEU A 220 13.84 0.35 8.83
C LEU A 220 14.03 -0.75 7.77
N VAL A 221 14.82 -0.46 6.73
CA VAL A 221 15.12 -1.40 5.65
C VAL A 221 15.85 -2.64 6.19
N ALA A 222 16.87 -2.43 7.02
CA ALA A 222 17.64 -3.51 7.63
C ALA A 222 16.78 -4.41 8.52
N ASP A 223 15.86 -3.83 9.30
CA ASP A 223 14.97 -4.59 10.16
C ASP A 223 13.94 -5.42 9.38
N PHE A 224 13.36 -4.88 8.31
CA PHE A 224 12.49 -5.69 7.44
C PHE A 224 13.25 -6.84 6.80
N GLU A 225 14.45 -6.59 6.30
CA GLU A 225 15.29 -7.63 5.73
C GLU A 225 15.63 -8.71 6.76
N ARG A 226 15.99 -8.31 7.97
CA ARG A 226 16.25 -9.23 9.09
C ARG A 226 15.02 -10.07 9.42
N VAL A 227 13.84 -9.45 9.57
CA VAL A 227 12.58 -10.16 9.89
C VAL A 227 12.25 -11.23 8.85
N VAL A 228 12.28 -10.89 7.56
CA VAL A 228 11.92 -11.85 6.49
C VAL A 228 12.99 -12.93 6.36
N ARG A 229 14.28 -12.57 6.47
CA ARG A 229 15.40 -13.51 6.41
C ARG A 229 15.35 -14.51 7.57
N GLU A 230 15.15 -14.04 8.79
CA GLU A 230 15.02 -14.91 9.97
C GLU A 230 13.85 -15.89 9.83
N ALA A 231 12.68 -15.42 9.34
CA ALA A 231 11.54 -16.30 9.10
C ALA A 231 11.87 -17.42 8.09
N ARG A 232 12.54 -17.09 6.96
CA ARG A 232 12.99 -18.08 5.96
C ARG A 232 13.99 -19.08 6.52
N LEU A 233 14.95 -18.60 7.31
CA LEU A 233 15.98 -19.45 7.92
C LEU A 233 15.39 -20.42 8.95
N ASN A 234 14.41 -20.00 9.73
CA ASN A 234 13.78 -20.86 10.73
C ASN A 234 13.07 -22.06 10.08
N VAL A 235 12.31 -21.83 9.01
CA VAL A 235 11.65 -22.93 8.28
C VAL A 235 12.66 -23.86 7.61
N ALA A 236 13.75 -23.31 7.03
CA ALA A 236 14.77 -24.15 6.42
C ALA A 236 15.52 -25.03 7.44
N ARG A 237 15.74 -24.52 8.67
CA ARG A 237 16.29 -25.30 9.80
C ARG A 237 15.34 -26.40 10.24
N GLU A 238 14.05 -26.11 10.37
CA GLU A 238 13.02 -27.09 10.70
C GLU A 238 12.91 -28.20 9.63
N ALA A 239 13.11 -27.85 8.36
CA ALA A 239 13.14 -28.79 7.24
C ALA A 239 14.44 -29.60 7.12
N GLY A 240 15.40 -29.46 8.06
CA GLY A 240 16.66 -30.21 8.06
C GLY A 240 17.61 -29.85 6.92
N THR A 241 17.39 -28.72 6.23
CA THR A 241 18.30 -28.24 5.18
C THR A 241 19.47 -27.52 5.82
N THR A 242 20.70 -27.90 5.48
CA THR A 242 21.90 -27.16 5.89
C THR A 242 21.91 -25.83 5.17
N VAL A 243 21.42 -24.78 5.82
CA VAL A 243 21.60 -23.42 5.33
C VAL A 243 22.89 -22.90 5.93
N ASP A 244 23.90 -22.65 5.10
CA ASP A 244 25.08 -21.92 5.53
C ASP A 244 24.60 -20.60 6.15
N ALA A 245 24.80 -20.48 7.47
CA ALA A 245 24.37 -19.32 8.25
C ALA A 245 25.08 -18.02 7.82
N ASP A 246 26.15 -18.15 7.03
CA ASP A 246 26.89 -17.10 6.37
C ASP A 246 27.22 -17.53 4.93
N SER A 247 26.50 -17.03 3.92
CA SER A 247 27.10 -16.82 2.58
C SER A 247 26.20 -16.07 1.59
N LYS A 248 26.59 -14.81 1.33
CA LYS A 248 26.67 -14.20 -0.02
C LYS A 248 25.40 -14.04 -0.87
N GLY A 249 24.20 -14.01 -0.29
CA GLY A 249 23.02 -13.51 -1.01
C GLY A 249 22.96 -11.99 -0.97
N GLY A 250 22.78 -11.33 -2.11
CA GLY A 250 22.47 -9.90 -2.17
C GLY A 250 21.22 -9.52 -1.36
N PRO A 251 20.84 -8.22 -1.33
CA PRO A 251 19.67 -7.77 -0.57
C PRO A 251 18.42 -8.54 -0.99
N LEU A 252 17.69 -9.10 -0.01
CA LEU A 252 16.41 -9.78 -0.25
C LEU A 252 15.28 -8.79 -0.54
N ILE A 253 15.39 -7.61 0.05
CA ILE A 253 14.43 -6.52 -0.07
C ILE A 253 14.67 -5.76 -1.36
N ILE A 254 13.61 -5.56 -2.13
CA ILE A 254 13.58 -4.64 -3.25
C ILE A 254 12.84 -3.39 -2.78
N ASP A 255 13.62 -2.34 -2.51
CA ASP A 255 13.10 -0.99 -2.29
C ASP A 255 12.63 -0.43 -3.63
N LEU A 256 11.32 -0.50 -3.87
CA LEU A 256 10.72 -0.13 -5.15
C LEU A 256 10.89 1.35 -5.46
N MET A 257 11.07 2.17 -4.43
CA MET A 257 11.19 3.61 -4.57
C MET A 257 12.57 3.96 -5.09
N LYS A 258 13.63 3.44 -4.48
CA LYS A 258 15.00 3.58 -5.01
C LYS A 258 15.17 2.95 -6.38
N ARG A 259 14.54 1.80 -6.61
CA ARG A 259 14.78 1.01 -7.80
C ARG A 259 14.16 1.63 -9.05
N CYS A 260 13.03 2.32 -8.92
CA CYS A 260 12.22 2.66 -10.09
C CYS A 260 11.97 4.16 -10.29
N ASP A 261 12.10 5.01 -9.27
CA ASP A 261 12.14 6.46 -9.46
C ASP A 261 13.61 6.94 -9.51
N THR A 262 14.16 6.97 -10.72
CA THR A 262 15.52 7.45 -10.98
C THR A 262 15.57 8.93 -11.33
N THR A 263 14.42 9.60 -11.44
CA THR A 263 14.34 11.00 -11.90
C THR A 263 14.98 11.98 -10.93
N LYS A 264 15.15 11.58 -9.67
CA LYS A 264 15.80 12.37 -8.60
C LYS A 264 17.12 11.77 -8.10
N LEU A 265 17.63 10.73 -8.75
CA LEU A 265 18.88 10.02 -8.38
C LEU A 265 20.15 10.68 -8.96
N GLY A 266 20.29 12.00 -8.82
CA GLY A 266 21.60 12.66 -9.01
C GLY A 266 22.61 12.21 -7.94
N ASP A 267 23.59 13.04 -7.57
CA ASP A 267 24.55 12.73 -6.50
C ASP A 267 23.88 12.61 -5.10
N GLU A 268 23.19 11.49 -4.88
CA GLU A 268 22.91 10.89 -3.58
C GLU A 268 21.72 11.43 -2.77
N LEU A 269 20.47 11.31 -3.26
CA LEU A 269 19.27 11.50 -2.41
C LEU A 269 18.18 10.45 -2.74
N HIS A 270 17.56 9.90 -1.69
CA HIS A 270 16.40 9.00 -1.82
C HIS A 270 15.27 9.65 -2.67
N PRO A 271 14.57 8.96 -3.59
CA PRO A 271 13.71 9.65 -4.58
C PRO A 271 12.40 10.24 -4.05
N ILE A 272 11.87 9.75 -2.93
CA ILE A 272 10.66 10.30 -2.30
C ILE A 272 10.96 11.64 -1.63
N THR A 273 10.10 12.65 -1.84
CA THR A 273 10.35 14.04 -1.44
C THR A 273 10.07 14.34 0.03
N ASN A 274 10.53 15.54 0.40
CA ASN A 274 10.58 16.17 1.71
C ASN A 274 9.20 16.37 2.36
N GLY A 275 9.14 16.02 3.65
CA GLY A 275 7.94 16.05 4.48
C GLY A 275 7.49 17.43 4.93
N ASP A 276 6.96 18.23 4.00
CA ASP A 276 6.18 19.43 4.36
C ASP A 276 4.70 19.12 4.66
N GLY A 277 4.25 17.89 4.46
CA GLY A 277 2.94 17.48 4.93
C GLY A 277 3.01 17.03 6.38
N HIS A 278 2.45 17.89 7.24
CA HIS A 278 2.27 17.75 8.69
C HIS A 278 3.39 18.25 9.62
N SER A 279 4.64 18.37 9.15
CA SER A 279 5.76 18.94 9.93
C SER A 279 6.37 20.14 9.19
N SER A 280 6.46 21.32 9.82
CA SER A 280 7.36 22.38 9.33
C SER A 280 8.78 22.09 9.82
N LEU A 281 9.62 21.51 8.97
CA LEU A 281 11.02 21.28 9.30
C LEU A 281 11.83 22.55 9.02
N VAL A 282 12.43 23.14 10.06
CA VAL A 282 13.35 24.27 9.89
C VAL A 282 14.72 23.74 9.48
N HIS A 283 15.08 23.91 8.21
CA HIS A 283 16.41 23.54 7.72
C HIS A 283 17.48 24.49 8.30
N LYS A 284 18.51 23.93 8.94
CA LYS A 284 19.64 24.72 9.47
C LYS A 284 20.48 25.40 8.39
N THR A 285 20.49 24.85 7.18
CA THR A 285 21.32 25.35 6.06
C THR A 285 20.64 26.44 5.26
N ASP A 286 19.31 26.50 5.25
CA ASP A 286 18.52 27.56 4.61
C ASP A 286 17.09 27.61 5.19
N PRO A 287 16.85 28.43 6.23
CA PRO A 287 15.52 28.58 6.83
C PRO A 287 14.52 29.35 5.94
N LEU A 288 14.92 29.81 4.75
CA LEU A 288 14.09 30.52 3.77
C LEU A 288 13.91 29.72 2.46
N SER A 289 14.35 28.46 2.41
CA SER A 289 14.37 27.66 1.18
C SER A 289 12.99 27.56 0.53
N LEU A 290 12.94 27.86 -0.78
CA LEU A 290 11.75 27.85 -1.63
C LEU A 290 11.50 26.49 -2.33
N GLU A 291 12.32 25.45 -2.07
CA GLU A 291 12.14 24.09 -2.62
C GLU A 291 10.93 23.38 -1.97
N LYS A 292 9.72 23.93 -2.19
CA LYS A 292 8.43 23.39 -1.74
C LYS A 292 7.90 22.36 -2.72
N ASP A 293 8.56 21.20 -2.79
CA ASP A 293 8.00 20.01 -3.44
C ASP A 293 7.25 19.14 -2.41
N GLY A 294 6.32 19.76 -1.67
CA GLY A 294 5.74 19.17 -0.46
C GLY A 294 4.68 18.11 -0.73
N LYS A 295 5.10 16.85 -0.80
CA LYS A 295 4.24 15.67 -0.64
C LYS A 295 4.87 14.69 0.35
N CYS A 296 4.03 14.11 1.20
CA CYS A 296 4.44 13.22 2.29
C CYS A 296 5.02 11.88 1.82
N ILE A 297 5.59 11.17 2.81
CA ILE A 297 6.54 10.09 2.61
C ILE A 297 5.87 8.72 2.78
N ASP A 298 5.54 8.13 1.64
CA ASP A 298 5.02 6.77 1.57
C ASP A 298 6.12 5.83 1.08
N TYR A 299 6.19 4.58 1.53
CA TYR A 299 7.18 3.59 1.06
C TYR A 299 6.53 2.32 0.52
N MET A 300 7.26 1.58 -0.32
CA MET A 300 6.85 0.27 -0.83
C MET A 300 8.07 -0.65 -0.99
N PHE A 301 8.05 -1.75 -0.25
CA PHE A 301 9.11 -2.75 -0.21
C PHE A 301 8.57 -4.10 -0.67
N PHE A 302 9.30 -4.77 -1.56
CA PHE A 302 8.94 -6.07 -2.07
C PHE A 302 10.01 -7.12 -1.77
N PHE A 303 9.59 -8.27 -1.26
CA PHE A 303 10.41 -9.45 -1.02
C PHE A 303 9.95 -10.54 -1.98
N PRO A 304 10.71 -10.87 -3.04
CA PRO A 304 10.37 -11.95 -3.96
C PRO A 304 10.29 -13.29 -3.24
N GLY A 305 9.41 -14.19 -3.68
CA GLY A 305 9.32 -15.54 -3.14
C GLY A 305 10.61 -16.33 -3.37
N VAL A 306 10.83 -17.40 -2.59
CA VAL A 306 12.05 -18.21 -2.70
C VAL A 306 12.21 -18.83 -4.11
N ASN A 307 11.11 -19.20 -4.74
CA ASN A 307 11.09 -19.73 -6.10
C ASN A 307 11.28 -18.63 -7.19
N ASP A 308 11.13 -17.36 -6.83
CA ASP A 308 11.28 -16.22 -7.77
C ASP A 308 12.75 -15.78 -7.92
N GLN A 309 13.62 -16.12 -6.96
CA GLN A 309 15.00 -15.61 -6.88
C GLN A 309 16.02 -16.34 -7.78
N ALA A 310 15.69 -17.54 -8.30
CA ALA A 310 16.63 -18.38 -9.05
C ALA A 310 17.13 -17.81 -10.40
N THR A 311 16.68 -16.62 -10.82
CA THR A 311 17.05 -16.02 -12.12
C THR A 311 17.45 -14.55 -12.06
N ALA A 312 17.47 -13.93 -10.86
CA ALA A 312 17.98 -12.56 -10.72
C ALA A 312 19.51 -12.48 -10.91
N THR A 313 20.23 -13.60 -10.76
CA THR A 313 21.69 -13.67 -10.80
C THR A 313 22.28 -13.85 -12.20
N THR A 314 21.46 -14.00 -13.25
CA THR A 314 21.95 -14.40 -14.60
C THR A 314 21.74 -13.39 -15.72
N ALA A 315 21.28 -12.17 -15.42
CA ALA A 315 21.06 -11.13 -16.43
C ALA A 315 22.14 -10.04 -16.38
N THR A 316 23.39 -10.40 -16.66
CA THR A 316 24.41 -9.45 -17.11
C THR A 316 24.84 -9.86 -18.52
N PRO A 317 24.52 -9.10 -19.58
CA PRO A 317 25.00 -9.42 -20.92
C PRO A 317 26.44 -8.89 -21.04
N SER A 318 27.43 -9.76 -20.83
CA SER A 318 28.80 -9.47 -21.25
C SER A 318 28.90 -9.70 -22.76
N THR A 319 28.81 -8.61 -23.51
CA THR A 319 29.21 -8.53 -24.92
C THR A 319 30.72 -8.72 -25.05
N THR A 320 31.15 -9.84 -25.61
CA THR A 320 32.39 -9.93 -26.40
C THR A 320 32.22 -11.00 -27.46
N ALA A 321 32.32 -10.57 -28.73
CA ALA A 321 32.19 -11.43 -29.90
C ALA A 321 33.56 -11.84 -30.44
N SER A 322 33.66 -13.13 -30.81
CA SER A 322 34.54 -13.75 -31.82
C SER A 322 36.06 -13.70 -31.55
N THR A 323 36.89 -14.69 -31.87
CA THR A 323 36.92 -15.76 -32.88
C THR A 323 37.84 -16.88 -32.37
N ASP A 324 37.56 -18.17 -32.62
CA ASP A 324 38.46 -19.04 -33.40
C ASP A 324 37.85 -20.42 -33.66
N SER A 325 38.35 -21.04 -34.72
CA SER A 325 37.99 -22.31 -35.34
C SER A 325 38.76 -23.51 -34.77
N THR A 326 38.14 -24.70 -34.68
CA THR A 326 38.59 -26.00 -35.27
C THR A 326 37.93 -27.25 -34.63
N ASN A 327 37.57 -28.18 -35.53
CA ASN A 327 37.26 -29.62 -35.48
C ASN A 327 37.34 -30.43 -34.16
N GLY A 328 36.43 -31.40 -34.03
CA GLY A 328 36.74 -32.73 -33.46
C GLY A 328 35.69 -33.35 -32.52
N ASP A 329 35.02 -34.38 -33.03
CA ASP A 329 34.58 -35.63 -32.38
C ASP A 329 33.44 -35.69 -31.36
N GLU A 330 32.59 -36.69 -31.60
CA GLU A 330 31.50 -37.21 -30.79
C GLU A 330 32.00 -37.69 -29.43
N GLU A 331 31.30 -37.32 -28.35
CA GLU A 331 31.10 -38.24 -27.22
C GLU A 331 29.79 -37.92 -26.47
N ASP A 332 28.98 -38.98 -26.39
CA ASP A 332 27.71 -39.14 -25.69
C ASP A 332 27.86 -38.87 -24.18
N ARG A 333 27.00 -38.01 -23.57
CA ARG A 333 26.61 -38.02 -22.13
C ARG A 333 25.58 -36.91 -21.78
N PRO A 334 24.80 -37.05 -20.69
CA PRO A 334 23.36 -37.15 -20.81
C PRO A 334 22.58 -35.99 -20.16
N SER A 335 21.27 -36.04 -20.38
CA SER A 335 20.19 -35.34 -19.66
C SER A 335 20.27 -33.82 -19.66
N LEU A 336 19.62 -33.24 -20.67
CA LEU A 336 18.96 -31.95 -20.57
C LEU A 336 18.03 -32.01 -19.34
N GLU A 337 18.45 -31.43 -18.22
CA GLU A 337 17.54 -31.16 -17.10
C GLU A 337 16.37 -30.37 -17.67
N SER A 338 15.23 -31.06 -17.79
CA SER A 338 13.94 -30.44 -18.03
C SER A 338 13.71 -29.51 -16.84
N VAL A 339 14.13 -28.25 -16.97
CA VAL A 339 13.76 -27.18 -16.04
C VAL A 339 12.25 -27.05 -16.14
N VAL A 340 11.54 -27.77 -15.27
CA VAL A 340 10.10 -27.64 -15.13
C VAL A 340 9.85 -26.19 -14.77
N ALA A 341 9.24 -25.44 -15.71
CA ALA A 341 8.91 -24.04 -15.48
C ALA A 341 8.11 -23.92 -14.17
N PRO A 342 8.44 -22.94 -13.31
CA PRO A 342 7.79 -22.82 -12.01
C PRO A 342 6.28 -22.69 -12.18
N ARG A 343 5.54 -23.40 -11.33
CA ARG A 343 4.07 -23.40 -11.30
C ARG A 343 3.48 -22.00 -11.07
N PHE A 344 4.23 -21.16 -10.38
CA PHE A 344 3.88 -19.79 -10.01
C PHE A 344 5.15 -18.95 -9.92
N ARG A 345 5.10 -17.74 -10.45
CA ARG A 345 6.17 -16.75 -10.35
C ARG A 345 5.61 -15.33 -10.32
N LEU A 346 6.11 -14.49 -9.42
CA LEU A 346 5.74 -13.08 -9.35
C LEU A 346 6.99 -12.20 -9.50
N THR A 347 7.07 -11.47 -10.62
CA THR A 347 8.25 -10.65 -10.95
C THR A 347 7.89 -9.18 -11.07
N ILE A 348 8.66 -8.30 -10.42
CA ILE A 348 8.47 -6.85 -10.54
C ILE A 348 8.78 -6.36 -11.96
N VAL A 349 7.97 -5.43 -12.47
CA VAL A 349 8.18 -4.76 -13.76
C VAL A 349 8.72 -3.36 -13.47
N ASP A 350 10.05 -3.21 -13.59
CA ASP A 350 10.78 -2.01 -13.12
C ASP A 350 10.29 -0.70 -13.76
N ARG A 351 9.96 -0.71 -15.07
CA ARG A 351 9.56 0.51 -15.81
C ARG A 351 8.21 1.10 -15.39
N GLU A 352 7.33 0.26 -14.85
CA GLU A 352 5.94 0.62 -14.53
C GLU A 352 5.74 0.88 -13.03
N THR A 353 6.79 0.63 -12.24
CA THR A 353 6.81 0.92 -10.82
C THR A 353 7.27 2.35 -10.65
N THR A 354 6.46 3.22 -10.06
CA THR A 354 6.74 4.66 -10.08
C THR A 354 5.98 5.41 -8.99
N VAL A 355 6.45 6.63 -8.71
CA VAL A 355 5.77 7.59 -7.85
C VAL A 355 4.54 8.14 -8.58
N ASP A 356 3.39 8.00 -7.96
CA ASP A 356 2.14 8.59 -8.39
C ASP A 356 2.00 10.01 -7.84
N HIS A 357 2.07 10.99 -8.72
CA HIS A 357 1.86 12.37 -8.31
C HIS A 357 0.40 12.66 -7.96
N GLY A 358 -0.55 11.76 -8.21
CA GLY A 358 -1.96 11.97 -7.88
C GLY A 358 -2.58 13.17 -8.62
N THR A 359 -2.00 13.56 -9.75
CA THR A 359 -2.45 14.64 -10.63
C THR A 359 -3.88 14.40 -11.10
N VAL A 360 -4.71 15.42 -10.98
CA VAL A 360 -6.14 15.33 -11.32
C VAL A 360 -6.38 15.48 -12.82
N ASP A 361 -5.51 16.20 -13.53
CA ASP A 361 -5.65 16.46 -14.98
C ASP A 361 -5.82 15.16 -15.77
N GLU A 362 -4.99 14.14 -15.47
CA GLU A 362 -5.04 12.78 -16.05
C GLU A 362 -6.39 12.05 -15.86
N LEU A 363 -7.25 12.49 -14.94
CA LEU A 363 -8.54 11.86 -14.63
C LEU A 363 -9.73 12.61 -15.24
N THR A 364 -9.45 13.67 -15.99
CA THR A 364 -10.44 14.56 -16.61
C THR A 364 -10.32 14.63 -18.14
N GLU A 365 -9.30 14.01 -18.73
CA GLU A 365 -9.05 14.04 -20.17
C GLU A 365 -9.87 12.99 -20.96
N ASP A 366 -10.29 11.88 -20.33
CA ASP A 366 -10.92 10.73 -21.01
C ASP A 366 -12.46 10.73 -21.06
N SER A 367 -13.12 11.86 -21.28
CA SER A 367 -14.48 11.84 -21.84
C SER A 367 -14.40 12.20 -23.31
N GLU A 368 -14.06 11.23 -24.15
CA GLU A 368 -14.30 11.34 -25.58
C GLU A 368 -15.80 11.61 -25.76
N ASP A 369 -16.10 12.84 -26.19
CA ASP A 369 -17.43 13.25 -26.61
C ASP A 369 -17.85 12.36 -27.78
N PHE A 370 -18.67 11.34 -27.49
CA PHE A 370 -19.54 10.73 -28.50
C PHE A 370 -20.57 11.79 -28.91
N SER A 371 -20.18 12.69 -29.80
CA SER A 371 -21.13 13.47 -30.59
C SER A 371 -20.94 13.09 -32.05
N ASP A 372 -21.97 12.47 -32.61
CA ASP A 372 -22.08 12.07 -34.01
C ASP A 372 -21.50 13.11 -34.97
N GLU A 373 -20.68 12.64 -35.90
CA GLU A 373 -20.24 13.41 -37.05
C GLU A 373 -21.45 13.82 -37.91
N SER A 374 -21.96 15.03 -37.70
CA SER A 374 -22.75 15.75 -38.71
C SER A 374 -22.89 17.24 -38.40
N ASP A 375 -21.81 17.97 -38.10
CA ASP A 375 -21.81 19.41 -38.40
C ASP A 375 -20.40 20.00 -38.52
N HIS A 376 -19.94 20.21 -39.76
CA HIS A 376 -18.61 20.75 -40.08
C HIS A 376 -18.49 22.28 -39.92
N SER A 377 -19.29 22.91 -39.05
CA SER A 377 -19.37 24.38 -38.99
C SER A 377 -19.24 25.02 -37.60
N GLN A 378 -18.69 24.34 -36.59
CA GLN A 378 -18.36 24.95 -35.29
C GLN A 378 -16.98 24.55 -34.73
N ARG A 379 -15.91 24.83 -35.49
CA ARG A 379 -14.56 24.95 -34.91
C ARG A 379 -14.40 26.36 -34.34
N HIS A 380 -13.98 26.44 -33.06
CA HIS A 380 -13.59 27.65 -32.30
C HIS A 380 -14.53 28.21 -31.22
N LEU A 381 -15.12 27.33 -30.40
CA LEU A 381 -15.36 27.66 -28.99
C LEU A 381 -14.67 26.59 -28.12
N ARG A 382 -13.37 26.78 -27.84
CA ARG A 382 -12.69 26.10 -26.72
C ARG A 382 -13.43 26.51 -25.44
N ARG A 383 -14.44 25.72 -25.06
CA ARG A 383 -15.16 25.84 -23.79
C ARG A 383 -14.08 25.76 -22.70
N ARG A 384 -13.77 26.87 -22.02
CA ARG A 384 -12.88 26.88 -20.84
C ARG A 384 -13.45 25.84 -19.86
N ARG A 385 -12.79 24.69 -19.74
CA ARG A 385 -13.17 23.67 -18.75
C ARG A 385 -13.11 24.33 -17.37
N PRO A 386 -14.13 24.15 -16.50
CA PRO A 386 -14.06 24.67 -15.15
C PRO A 386 -12.87 24.02 -14.43
N GLN A 387 -11.92 24.85 -13.99
CA GLN A 387 -10.79 24.40 -13.20
C GLN A 387 -11.30 23.75 -11.92
N LEU A 388 -10.92 22.49 -11.67
CA LEU A 388 -11.29 21.82 -10.43
C LEU A 388 -10.62 22.54 -9.23
N PRO A 389 -11.26 22.54 -8.06
CA PRO A 389 -10.73 23.23 -6.88
C PRO A 389 -9.50 22.52 -6.26
N ILE A 390 -9.15 21.34 -6.78
CA ILE A 390 -7.95 20.58 -6.40
C ILE A 390 -7.16 20.22 -7.66
N THR A 391 -5.84 20.29 -7.59
CA THR A 391 -4.91 19.85 -8.64
C THR A 391 -4.36 18.45 -8.38
N HIS A 392 -4.46 17.98 -7.13
CA HIS A 392 -4.00 16.68 -6.68
C HIS A 392 -5.04 15.97 -5.83
N LEU A 393 -5.05 14.64 -5.89
CA LEU A 393 -5.91 13.76 -5.08
C LEU A 393 -5.52 13.71 -3.62
N SER A 394 -4.22 13.79 -3.35
CA SER A 394 -3.65 13.70 -2.01
C SER A 394 -2.54 14.74 -1.84
N ASP A 395 -2.28 15.04 -0.58
CA ASP A 395 -1.12 15.80 -0.14
C ASP A 395 0.09 14.84 0.04
N HIS A 396 -0.12 13.54 -0.23
CA HIS A 396 0.90 12.47 -0.29
C HIS A 396 1.15 12.06 -1.75
N TYR A 397 2.32 11.47 -2.00
CA TYR A 397 2.50 10.67 -3.21
C TYR A 397 1.76 9.35 -3.09
N GLY A 398 1.12 8.91 -4.16
CA GLY A 398 0.81 7.48 -4.27
C GLY A 398 2.05 6.73 -4.78
N LEU A 399 2.05 5.42 -4.62
CA LEU A 399 3.07 4.52 -5.13
C LEU A 399 2.39 3.48 -6.01
N ARG A 400 2.88 3.31 -7.23
CA ARG A 400 2.41 2.29 -8.16
C ARG A 400 3.47 1.23 -8.32
N ALA A 401 3.07 -0.03 -8.31
CA ALA A 401 3.92 -1.15 -8.70
C ALA A 401 3.17 -2.05 -9.67
N GLN A 402 3.89 -2.58 -10.65
CA GLN A 402 3.34 -3.57 -11.57
C GLN A 402 4.18 -4.84 -11.49
N PHE A 403 3.49 -5.96 -11.40
CA PHE A 403 4.11 -7.27 -11.40
C PHE A 403 3.63 -8.07 -12.61
N LEU A 404 4.54 -8.88 -13.15
CA LEU A 404 4.22 -9.95 -14.06
C LEU A 404 3.96 -11.21 -13.23
N LEU A 405 2.73 -11.69 -13.27
CA LEU A 405 2.30 -12.94 -12.68
C LEU A 405 2.36 -14.03 -13.75
N GLU A 406 3.21 -15.03 -13.53
CA GLU A 406 3.30 -16.20 -14.39
C GLU A 406 2.76 -17.41 -13.62
N THR A 407 1.82 -18.14 -14.21
CA THR A 407 1.29 -19.36 -13.62
C THR A 407 1.03 -20.43 -14.69
N THR A 408 0.95 -21.70 -14.28
CA THR A 408 0.48 -22.78 -15.15
C THR A 408 -1.01 -22.64 -15.43
N SER A 409 -1.44 -23.12 -16.60
CA SER A 409 -2.84 -23.27 -17.03
C SER A 409 -3.81 -23.47 -15.85
N VAL A 410 -4.56 -22.42 -15.55
CA VAL A 410 -5.66 -22.46 -14.58
C VAL A 410 -6.90 -22.92 -15.33
N GLU A 411 -7.57 -23.95 -14.83
CA GLU A 411 -8.88 -24.38 -15.31
C GLU A 411 -9.98 -23.70 -14.50
N ARG A 412 -11.24 -23.86 -14.89
CA ARG A 412 -12.36 -23.48 -14.02
C ARG A 412 -12.62 -24.56 -12.98
N PRO A 413 -13.29 -24.23 -11.85
CA PRO A 413 -13.66 -25.25 -10.85
C PRO A 413 -14.54 -26.38 -11.41
N ASP A 414 -15.26 -26.13 -12.50
CA ASP A 414 -16.12 -27.09 -13.19
C ASP A 414 -15.39 -27.89 -14.30
N GLY A 415 -14.06 -27.75 -14.43
CA GLY A 415 -13.23 -28.43 -15.42
C GLY A 415 -13.33 -27.87 -16.84
N ARG A 416 -14.08 -26.78 -17.07
CA ARG A 416 -14.14 -26.12 -18.38
C ARG A 416 -12.87 -25.30 -18.63
N PRO A 417 -12.45 -25.16 -19.90
CA PRO A 417 -11.33 -24.28 -20.22
C PRO A 417 -11.68 -22.82 -19.93
N VAL A 418 -10.69 -22.05 -19.49
CA VAL A 418 -10.81 -20.60 -19.32
C VAL A 418 -10.91 -19.94 -20.69
N GLY A 419 -11.91 -19.05 -20.86
CA GLY A 419 -12.08 -18.30 -22.09
C GLY A 419 -10.93 -17.34 -22.35
N ARG A 420 -10.61 -17.06 -23.62
CA ARG A 420 -9.47 -16.21 -24.01
C ARG A 420 -9.50 -14.77 -23.46
N ASN A 421 -10.69 -14.28 -23.09
CA ASN A 421 -10.90 -12.91 -22.60
C ASN A 421 -11.20 -12.85 -21.09
N GLU A 422 -11.15 -13.98 -20.38
CA GLU A 422 -11.37 -14.00 -18.94
C GLU A 422 -10.06 -13.67 -18.21
N SER A 423 -10.10 -12.71 -17.30
CA SER A 423 -8.96 -12.43 -16.42
C SER A 423 -8.81 -13.52 -15.36
N LEU A 424 -7.58 -13.81 -14.95
CA LEU A 424 -7.28 -14.75 -13.86
C LEU A 424 -8.00 -14.35 -12.59
N ALA A 425 -8.08 -13.05 -12.27
CA ALA A 425 -8.85 -12.57 -11.12
C ALA A 425 -10.33 -13.01 -11.18
N SER A 426 -10.94 -12.97 -12.36
CA SER A 426 -12.35 -13.40 -12.55
C SER A 426 -12.50 -14.91 -12.42
N VAL A 427 -11.51 -15.68 -12.88
CA VAL A 427 -11.50 -17.14 -12.73
C VAL A 427 -11.30 -17.54 -11.26
N LEU A 428 -10.36 -16.91 -10.56
CA LEU A 428 -10.11 -17.17 -9.13
C LEU A 428 -11.32 -16.80 -8.27
N GLN A 429 -12.13 -15.82 -8.67
CA GLN A 429 -13.40 -15.53 -7.99
C GLN A 429 -14.39 -16.71 -7.97
N LEU A 430 -14.27 -17.64 -8.93
CA LEU A 430 -15.07 -18.88 -8.94
C LEU A 430 -14.58 -19.89 -7.90
N TYR A 431 -13.26 -19.96 -7.68
CA TYR A 431 -12.64 -20.81 -6.65
C TYR A 431 -12.86 -20.29 -5.23
N PHE A 432 -12.93 -18.97 -5.09
CA PHE A 432 -12.98 -18.30 -3.79
C PHE A 432 -14.23 -17.42 -3.64
N PRO A 433 -15.43 -18.00 -3.43
CA PRO A 433 -16.68 -17.24 -3.40
C PRO A 433 -16.67 -16.12 -2.35
N GLN A 434 -17.03 -14.91 -2.79
CA GLN A 434 -16.89 -13.70 -1.97
C GLN A 434 -17.62 -13.75 -0.63
N HIS A 435 -18.78 -14.41 -0.56
CA HIS A 435 -19.55 -14.52 0.68
C HIS A 435 -18.78 -15.27 1.78
N THR A 436 -17.93 -16.23 1.41
CA THR A 436 -17.09 -17.01 2.32
C THR A 436 -15.91 -16.18 2.83
N PHE A 437 -15.38 -15.29 1.99
CA PHE A 437 -14.19 -14.48 2.25
C PHE A 437 -14.51 -13.01 2.52
N ALA A 438 -15.78 -12.68 2.77
CA ALA A 438 -16.20 -11.33 3.09
C ALA A 438 -15.71 -10.96 4.50
N GLN A 439 -15.20 -9.74 4.66
CA GLN A 439 -14.89 -9.23 5.98
C GLN A 439 -16.16 -9.19 6.83
N GLN A 440 -16.10 -9.79 8.02
CA GLN A 440 -17.19 -9.72 8.97
C GLN A 440 -17.14 -8.38 9.73
N PRO A 441 -18.20 -7.55 9.68
CA PRO A 441 -18.20 -6.25 10.31
C PRO A 441 -18.15 -6.39 11.84
N ARG A 442 -17.08 -5.91 12.47
CA ARG A 442 -16.99 -5.82 13.93
C ARG A 442 -17.82 -4.63 14.39
N ARG A 443 -19.06 -4.83 14.84
CA ARG A 443 -19.95 -3.71 15.22
C ARG A 443 -19.71 -3.13 16.62
N LEU A 444 -18.95 -3.82 17.47
CA LEU A 444 -18.77 -3.45 18.88
C LEU A 444 -18.11 -2.08 19.09
N TRP A 445 -17.18 -1.68 18.21
CA TRP A 445 -16.53 -0.36 18.32
C TRP A 445 -17.51 0.80 18.03
N LYS A 446 -18.55 0.58 17.20
CA LYS A 446 -19.57 1.61 16.91
C LYS A 446 -20.35 2.00 18.16
N TRP A 447 -20.64 1.02 19.02
CA TRP A 447 -21.27 1.25 20.32
C TRP A 447 -20.36 2.08 21.23
N LYS A 448 -19.07 1.76 21.28
CA LYS A 448 -18.09 2.55 22.02
C LYS A 448 -18.06 4.01 21.55
N LEU A 449 -18.02 4.24 20.23
CA LEU A 449 -18.06 5.60 19.66
C LEU A 449 -19.37 6.31 20.01
N ALA A 450 -20.51 5.63 19.94
CA ALA A 450 -21.81 6.19 20.30
C ALA A 450 -21.89 6.59 21.77
N PHE A 451 -21.39 5.75 22.69
CA PHE A 451 -21.33 6.06 24.11
C PHE A 451 -20.39 7.24 24.41
N ALA A 452 -19.23 7.30 23.75
CA ALA A 452 -18.31 8.42 23.89
C ALA A 452 -18.95 9.74 23.43
N LEU A 453 -19.61 9.75 22.27
CA LEU A 453 -20.35 10.92 21.78
C LEU A 453 -21.49 11.33 22.72
N LEU A 454 -22.24 10.35 23.24
CA LEU A 454 -23.33 10.60 24.18
C LEU A 454 -22.82 11.18 25.51
N ALA A 455 -21.68 10.70 26.00
CA ALA A 455 -21.02 11.25 27.20
C ALA A 455 -20.56 12.69 26.99
N ILE A 456 -19.99 13.02 25.82
CA ILE A 456 -19.61 14.40 25.48
C ILE A 456 -20.83 15.32 25.45
N VAL A 457 -21.94 14.87 24.81
CA VAL A 457 -23.19 15.64 24.73
C VAL A 457 -23.82 15.85 26.11
N ALA A 458 -23.80 14.83 26.97
CA ALA A 458 -24.28 14.92 28.34
C ALA A 458 -23.43 15.89 29.18
N ALA A 459 -22.10 15.83 29.05
CA ALA A 459 -21.17 16.73 29.74
C ALA A 459 -21.28 18.18 29.25
N ALA A 460 -21.62 18.40 27.98
CA ALA A 460 -21.85 19.73 27.40
C ALA A 460 -23.22 20.34 27.76
N GLY A 461 -24.01 19.71 28.66
CA GLY A 461 -25.27 20.24 29.15
C GLY A 461 -26.44 20.22 28.15
N GLY A 462 -26.28 19.57 27.00
CA GLY A 462 -27.23 19.59 25.89
C GLY A 462 -27.99 18.28 25.70
N VAL A 463 -28.87 17.89 26.62
CA VAL A 463 -29.81 16.79 26.34
C VAL A 463 -30.98 17.31 25.52
N THR A 464 -30.85 17.30 24.19
CA THR A 464 -32.04 17.22 23.33
C THR A 464 -32.25 15.75 22.95
N LEU A 465 -33.41 15.21 23.31
CA LEU A 465 -33.87 13.83 23.00
C LEU A 465 -33.71 13.47 21.50
N VAL A 466 -33.72 14.49 20.65
CA VAL A 466 -33.51 14.42 19.19
C VAL A 466 -32.09 13.96 18.85
N LEU A 467 -31.05 14.45 19.54
CA LEU A 467 -29.66 14.10 19.24
C LEU A 467 -29.36 12.64 19.60
N VAL A 468 -29.90 12.18 20.74
CA VAL A 468 -29.84 10.78 21.17
C VAL A 468 -30.55 9.87 20.17
N ARG A 469 -31.76 10.25 19.70
CA ARG A 469 -32.48 9.51 18.64
C ARG A 469 -31.72 9.47 17.31
N THR A 470 -31.07 10.55 16.92
CA THR A 470 -30.28 10.60 15.67
C THR A 470 -29.06 9.70 15.76
N VAL A 471 -28.29 9.76 16.85
CA VAL A 471 -27.12 8.90 17.11
C VAL A 471 -27.53 7.43 17.16
N LEU A 472 -28.60 7.10 17.89
CA LEU A 472 -29.14 5.73 17.93
C LEU A 472 -29.62 5.25 16.56
N SER A 473 -30.25 6.10 15.74
CA SER A 473 -30.70 5.69 14.41
C SER A 473 -29.53 5.41 13.44
N ILE A 474 -28.43 6.17 13.56
CA ILE A 474 -27.21 5.98 12.77
C ILE A 474 -26.51 4.67 13.16
N VAL A 475 -26.50 4.34 14.46
CA VAL A 475 -25.89 3.12 14.99
C VAL A 475 -26.75 1.88 14.69
N LEU A 476 -28.07 1.98 14.78
CA LEU A 476 -29.00 0.84 14.64
C LEU A 476 -29.37 0.50 13.19
N LYS A 477 -29.27 1.43 12.23
CA LYS A 477 -29.52 1.18 10.79
C LYS A 477 -28.27 0.79 9.98
N SER A 478 -27.12 0.60 10.63
CA SER A 478 -25.78 0.36 10.03
C SER A 478 -25.15 -0.97 10.45
#